data_AF-A0A7Z0EFW6-F1
#
_entry.id   AF-A0A7Z0EFW6-F1
#
_cell.length_a   1.000
_cell.length_b   1.000
_cell.length_c   1.000
_cell.angle_alpha   90.00
_cell.angle_beta   90.00
_cell.angle_gamma   90.00
#
_symmetry.space_group_name_H-M   'P 1'
#
loop_
_entity.id
_entity.type
_entity.pdbx_description
1 polymer ?
#
loop_
_entity_poly.entity_id
_entity_poly.type
_entity_poly.pdbx_seq_one_letter_code
_entity_poly.pdbx_strand_id
1 'polypeptide(L)'
;MSEQSGGGIRSTRPGLWLAIVIIAELAGIVWVPLSGAPAGGNGVIIGVILLILLWPIRRGHRWAWQVFVTLQCVVLALVPVFIILVLVIPGGELFIDWGTIVTSIVALTAITAPALRPARADPVP
;
A
#
# COMPACT_ATOMS: atom_id res chain seq x y z
N MET A 1 -42.83 -6.63 22.23
CA MET A 1 -42.28 -6.29 20.90
C MET A 1 -41.39 -5.08 21.07
N SER A 2 -40.11 -5.30 21.30
CA SER A 2 -39.11 -4.25 21.53
C SER A 2 -38.06 -4.36 20.43
N GLU A 3 -38.26 -3.57 19.39
CA GLU A 3 -37.20 -3.13 18.49
C GLU A 3 -36.19 -2.29 19.27
N GLN A 4 -35.00 -2.13 18.66
CA GLN A 4 -33.91 -1.25 19.08
C GLN A 4 -33.04 -1.77 20.23
N SER A 5 -32.00 -2.52 19.85
CA SER A 5 -30.68 -2.28 20.45
C SER A 5 -29.75 -1.80 19.35
N GLY A 6 -29.51 -0.49 19.36
CA GLY A 6 -28.58 0.21 18.50
C GLY A 6 -27.16 -0.25 18.76
N GLY A 7 -26.79 -1.36 18.12
CA GLY A 7 -25.40 -1.71 17.87
C GLY A 7 -24.82 -0.67 16.92
N GLY A 8 -24.35 0.46 17.47
CA GLY A 8 -23.58 1.46 16.76
C GLY A 8 -22.29 0.85 16.25
N ILE A 9 -22.37 0.16 15.11
CA ILE A 9 -21.23 -0.28 14.32
C ILE A 9 -20.55 1.00 13.86
N ARG A 10 -19.58 1.45 14.66
CA ARG A 10 -18.70 2.56 14.36
C ARG A 10 -18.20 2.33 12.94
N SER A 11 -18.67 3.17 12.03
CA SER A 11 -18.18 3.27 10.67
C SER A 11 -16.66 3.37 10.76
N THR A 12 -15.95 2.29 10.47
CA THR A 12 -14.55 2.40 10.09
C THR A 12 -14.60 3.14 8.77
N ARG A 13 -14.48 4.47 8.82
CA ARG A 13 -14.70 5.32 7.65
C ARG A 13 -13.77 4.80 6.55
N PRO A 14 -14.28 4.16 5.49
CA PRO A 14 -13.43 3.62 4.43
C PRO A 14 -12.59 4.73 3.80
N GLY A 15 -13.05 5.99 3.92
CA GLY A 15 -12.30 7.18 3.53
C GLY A 15 -11.00 7.43 4.30
N LEU A 16 -10.87 7.02 5.57
CA LEU A 16 -9.64 7.26 6.36
C LEU A 16 -8.49 6.36 5.90
N TRP A 17 -8.76 5.08 5.72
CA TRP A 17 -7.75 4.13 5.22
C TRP A 17 -7.26 4.50 3.83
N LEU A 18 -8.19 4.88 2.96
CA LEU A 18 -7.84 5.29 1.62
C LEU A 18 -7.08 6.63 1.58
N ALA A 19 -7.36 7.55 2.50
CA ALA A 19 -6.57 8.77 2.65
C ALA A 19 -5.11 8.45 3.03
N ILE A 20 -4.89 7.48 3.93
CA ILE A 20 -3.55 7.01 4.30
C ILE A 20 -2.81 6.45 3.08
N VAL A 21 -3.49 5.63 2.25
CA VAL A 21 -2.90 5.10 1.02
C VAL A 21 -2.47 6.23 0.09
N ILE A 22 -3.33 7.22 -0.14
CA ILE A 22 -3.01 8.36 -1.02
C ILE A 22 -1.81 9.14 -0.49
N ILE A 23 -1.78 9.43 0.81
CA ILE A 23 -0.67 10.18 1.43
C ILE A 23 0.63 9.39 1.29
N ALA A 24 0.60 8.07 1.50
CA ALA A 24 1.77 7.22 1.35
C ALA A 24 2.29 7.21 -0.09
N GLU A 25 1.42 7.02 -1.09
CA GLU A 25 1.82 7.05 -2.51
C GLU A 25 2.37 8.41 -2.93
N LEU A 26 1.74 9.52 -2.50
CA LEU A 26 2.23 10.87 -2.77
C LEU A 26 3.60 11.11 -2.11
N ALA A 27 3.79 10.65 -0.87
CA ALA A 27 5.08 10.74 -0.19
C ALA A 27 6.14 9.94 -0.94
N GLY A 28 5.81 8.75 -1.46
CA GLY A 28 6.71 7.95 -2.30
C GLY A 28 7.10 8.69 -3.57
N ILE A 29 6.13 9.23 -4.31
CA ILE A 29 6.36 9.99 -5.54
C ILE A 29 7.26 11.21 -5.29
N VAL A 30 7.09 11.93 -4.17
CA VAL A 30 7.91 13.09 -3.81
C VAL A 30 9.28 12.67 -3.30
N TRP A 31 9.38 11.54 -2.60
CA TRP A 31 10.64 11.03 -2.05
C TRP A 31 11.63 10.61 -3.14
N VAL A 32 11.13 9.97 -4.19
CA VAL A 32 11.94 9.42 -5.27
C VAL A 32 12.86 10.45 -5.97
N PRO A 33 12.41 11.66 -6.36
CA PRO A 33 13.31 12.68 -6.91
C PRO A 33 14.24 13.29 -5.85
N LEU A 34 13.84 13.30 -4.57
CA LEU A 34 14.66 13.83 -3.47
C LEU A 34 15.80 12.89 -3.09
N SER A 35 15.65 11.58 -3.29
CA SER A 35 16.67 10.59 -2.98
C SER A 35 17.85 10.59 -3.96
N GLY A 36 17.73 11.29 -5.10
CA GLY A 36 18.75 11.32 -6.14
C GLY A 36 18.97 9.97 -6.84
N ALA A 37 18.07 9.00 -6.63
CA ALA A 37 18.20 7.67 -7.17
C ALA A 37 18.15 7.69 -8.72
N PRO A 38 19.12 7.09 -9.43
CA PRO A 38 19.11 7.04 -10.91
C PRO A 38 17.92 6.26 -11.47
N ALA A 39 17.29 5.39 -10.66
CA ALA A 39 16.05 4.69 -10.98
C ALA A 39 14.78 5.52 -10.74
N GLY A 40 14.91 6.79 -10.35
CA GLY A 40 13.80 7.57 -9.80
C GLY A 40 12.64 7.83 -10.77
N GLY A 41 12.91 7.90 -12.08
CA GLY A 41 11.85 8.03 -13.08
C GLY A 41 10.84 6.88 -13.04
N ASN A 42 11.32 5.64 -12.85
CA ASN A 42 10.46 4.45 -12.83
C ASN A 42 9.62 4.37 -11.55
N GLY A 43 10.19 4.78 -10.41
CA GLY A 43 9.48 4.82 -9.12
C GLY A 43 8.29 5.79 -9.14
N VAL A 44 8.48 6.97 -9.75
CA VAL A 44 7.40 7.96 -9.91
C VAL A 44 6.28 7.42 -10.79
N ILE A 45 6.60 6.77 -11.91
CA ILE A 45 5.58 6.18 -12.81
C ILE A 45 4.75 5.13 -12.07
N ILE A 46 5.42 4.24 -11.32
CA ILE A 46 4.72 3.21 -10.52
C ILE A 46 3.80 3.86 -9.48
N GLY A 47 4.28 4.85 -8.74
CA GLY A 47 3.46 5.58 -7.76
C GLY A 47 2.24 6.25 -8.40
N VAL A 48 2.39 6.85 -9.58
CA VAL A 48 1.26 7.45 -10.33
C VAL A 48 0.26 6.39 -10.77
N ILE A 49 0.72 5.23 -11.26
CA ILE A 49 -0.16 4.11 -11.62
C ILE A 49 -0.94 3.62 -10.38
N LEU A 50 -0.27 3.49 -9.24
CA LEU A 50 -0.89 3.09 -7.97
C LEU A 50 -1.95 4.10 -7.53
N LEU A 51 -1.69 5.40 -7.65
CA LEU A 51 -2.68 6.46 -7.39
C LEU A 51 -3.90 6.37 -8.32
N ILE A 52 -3.68 6.13 -9.63
CA ILE A 52 -4.76 6.00 -10.61
C ILE A 52 -5.66 4.80 -10.26
N LEU A 53 -5.08 3.69 -9.79
CA LEU A 53 -5.81 2.49 -9.36
C LEU A 53 -6.72 2.73 -8.15
N LEU A 54 -6.48 3.76 -7.34
CA LEU A 54 -7.35 4.10 -6.21
C LEU A 54 -8.75 4.55 -6.65
N TRP A 55 -8.90 5.11 -7.84
CA TRP A 55 -10.21 5.51 -8.38
C TRP A 55 -11.16 4.32 -8.60
N PRO A 56 -10.80 3.28 -9.39
CA PRO A 56 -11.64 2.10 -9.52
C PRO A 56 -11.79 1.32 -8.21
N ILE A 57 -10.79 1.35 -7.31
CA ILE A 57 -10.92 0.76 -5.97
C ILE A 57 -12.03 1.47 -5.16
N ARG A 58 -12.10 2.81 -5.19
CA ARG A 58 -13.19 3.58 -4.56
C ARG A 58 -14.58 3.19 -5.07
N ARG A 59 -14.68 2.75 -6.33
CA ARG A 59 -15.92 2.28 -6.96
C ARG A 59 -16.22 0.81 -6.66
N GLY A 60 -15.39 0.12 -5.89
CA GLY A 60 -15.59 -1.28 -5.50
C GLY A 60 -15.15 -2.30 -6.57
N HIS A 61 -14.37 -1.89 -7.57
CA HIS A 61 -13.85 -2.83 -8.57
C HIS A 61 -12.78 -3.74 -7.97
N ARG A 62 -13.12 -5.02 -7.77
CA ARG A 62 -12.21 -6.03 -7.18
C ARG A 62 -10.93 -6.24 -7.97
N TRP A 63 -10.97 -6.16 -9.30
CA TRP A 63 -9.80 -6.34 -10.15
C TRP A 63 -8.73 -5.25 -9.88
N ALA A 64 -9.15 -4.01 -9.67
CA ALA A 64 -8.22 -2.90 -9.42
C ALA A 64 -7.53 -3.06 -8.05
N TRP A 65 -8.26 -3.55 -7.04
CA TRP A 65 -7.69 -3.88 -5.75
C TRP A 65 -6.66 -5.02 -5.86
N GLN A 66 -6.96 -6.07 -6.63
CA GLN A 66 -6.01 -7.16 -6.89
C GLN A 66 -4.75 -6.65 -7.57
N VAL A 67 -4.88 -5.86 -8.64
CA VAL A 67 -3.74 -5.27 -9.36
C VAL A 67 -2.91 -4.39 -8.43
N PHE A 68 -3.55 -3.54 -7.62
CA PHE A 68 -2.86 -2.68 -6.66
C PHE A 68 -2.03 -3.52 -5.66
N VAL A 69 -2.65 -4.52 -5.04
CA VAL A 69 -1.97 -5.41 -4.08
C VAL A 69 -0.83 -6.17 -4.76
N THR A 70 -1.04 -6.72 -5.96
CA THR A 70 -0.01 -7.42 -6.72
C THR A 70 1.18 -6.52 -7.01
N LEU A 71 0.96 -5.29 -7.48
CA LEU A 71 2.04 -4.34 -7.75
C LEU A 71 2.82 -4.00 -6.48
N GLN A 72 2.14 -3.74 -5.36
CA GLN A 72 2.78 -3.50 -4.07
C GLN A 72 3.64 -4.70 -3.62
N CYS A 73 3.12 -5.92 -3.75
CA CYS A 73 3.86 -7.13 -3.44
C CYS A 73 5.08 -7.31 -4.36
N VAL A 74 4.98 -7.00 -5.65
CA VAL A 74 6.10 -7.06 -6.59
C VAL A 74 7.18 -6.06 -6.20
N VAL A 75 6.82 -4.81 -5.87
CA VAL A 75 7.77 -3.79 -5.41
C VAL A 75 8.52 -4.27 -4.17
N LEU A 76 7.82 -4.84 -3.19
CA LEU A 76 8.43 -5.37 -1.96
C LEU A 76 9.26 -6.64 -2.21
N ALA A 77 8.84 -7.52 -3.13
CA ALA A 77 9.56 -8.74 -3.47
C ALA A 77 10.88 -8.47 -4.22
N LEU A 78 10.99 -7.34 -4.91
CA LEU A 78 12.25 -6.94 -5.54
C LEU A 78 13.31 -6.51 -4.52
N VAL A 79 12.93 -6.09 -3.31
CA VAL A 79 13.87 -5.68 -2.24
C VAL A 79 14.92 -6.75 -1.92
N PRO A 80 14.56 -8.00 -1.55
CA PRO A 80 15.55 -9.04 -1.30
C PRO A 80 16.39 -9.37 -2.54
N VAL A 81 15.83 -9.27 -3.74
CA VAL A 81 16.58 -9.47 -4.99
C VAL A 81 17.68 -8.41 -5.13
N PHE A 82 17.35 -7.14 -4.88
CA PHE A 82 18.34 -6.05 -4.89
C PHE A 82 19.40 -6.22 -3.79
N ILE A 83 19.01 -6.62 -2.58
CA ILE A 83 19.95 -6.90 -1.49
C ILE A 83 20.94 -8.01 -1.90
N ILE A 84 20.44 -9.11 -2.48
CA ILE A 84 21.30 -10.21 -2.95
C ILE A 84 22.23 -9.72 -4.07
N LEU A 85 21.73 -8.95 -5.02
CA LEU A 85 22.55 -8.40 -6.12
C LEU A 85 23.68 -7.51 -5.61
N VAL A 86 23.41 -6.63 -4.63
CA VAL A 86 24.44 -5.81 -3.97
C VAL A 86 25.51 -6.68 -3.31
N LEU A 87 25.11 -7.79 -2.67
CA LEU A 87 26.04 -8.70 -2.00
C LEU A 87 26.88 -9.54 -2.98
N VAL A 88 26.31 -9.89 -4.14
CA VAL A 88 26.94 -10.81 -5.11
C VAL A 88 27.79 -10.08 -6.15
N ILE A 89 27.47 -8.83 -6.49
CA ILE A 89 28.18 -8.06 -7.53
C ILE A 89 29.16 -7.08 -6.86
N PRO A 90 30.45 -7.44 -6.72
CA PRO A 90 31.44 -6.54 -6.14
C PRO A 90 31.58 -5.27 -6.99
N GLY A 91 31.41 -4.12 -6.36
CA GLY A 91 31.49 -2.80 -7.00
C GLY A 91 30.20 -2.31 -7.67
N GLY A 92 29.09 -3.05 -7.55
CA GLY A 92 27.78 -2.56 -7.99
C GLY A 92 27.20 -1.54 -7.02
N GLU A 93 27.18 -0.25 -7.39
CA GLU A 93 26.42 0.77 -6.65
C GLU A 93 24.92 0.64 -6.96
N LEU A 94 24.27 -0.27 -6.25
CA LEU A 94 22.82 -0.45 -6.30
C LEU A 94 22.18 0.37 -5.17
N PHE A 95 21.51 1.45 -5.53
CA PHE A 95 20.80 2.30 -4.58
C PHE A 95 19.45 1.67 -4.19
N ILE A 96 19.33 1.23 -2.94
CA ILE A 96 18.06 0.76 -2.38
C ILE A 96 17.29 1.97 -1.88
N ASP A 97 16.13 2.26 -2.50
CA ASP A 97 15.26 3.33 -2.07
C ASP A 97 14.37 2.92 -0.89
N TRP A 98 14.88 3.14 0.32
CA TRP A 98 14.17 2.85 1.56
C TRP A 98 12.84 3.61 1.72
N GLY A 99 12.71 4.81 1.15
CA GLY A 99 11.47 5.59 1.28
C GLY A 99 10.34 4.99 0.45
N THR A 100 10.63 4.52 -0.76
CA THR A 100 9.68 3.76 -1.57
C THR A 100 9.24 2.48 -0.86
N ILE A 101 10.15 1.77 -0.19
CA ILE A 101 9.81 0.56 0.58
C ILE A 101 8.84 0.89 1.73
N VAL A 102 9.17 1.90 2.54
CA VAL A 102 8.34 2.28 3.70
C VAL A 102 6.95 2.72 3.25
N THR A 103 6.86 3.58 2.24
CA THR A 103 5.57 4.07 1.72
C THR A 103 4.73 2.95 1.11
N SER A 104 5.35 2.00 0.41
CA SER A 104 4.71 0.79 -0.12
C SER A 104 4.12 -0.09 0.99
N ILE A 105 4.87 -0.32 2.08
CA ILE A 105 4.38 -1.09 3.25
C ILE A 105 3.18 -0.39 3.89
N VAL A 106 3.25 0.94 4.05
CA VAL A 106 2.15 1.72 4.65
C VAL A 106 0.90 1.65 3.76
N ALA A 107 1.05 1.85 2.45
CA ALA A 107 -0.04 1.76 1.49
C ALA A 107 -0.67 0.35 1.48
N LEU A 108 0.14 -0.70 1.41
CA LEU A 108 -0.32 -2.09 1.42
C LEU A 108 -1.04 -2.45 2.73
N THR A 109 -0.50 -2.01 3.87
CA THR A 109 -1.11 -2.24 5.18
C THR A 109 -2.45 -1.50 5.26
N ALA A 110 -2.49 -0.23 4.84
CA ALA A 110 -3.71 0.58 4.91
C ALA A 110 -4.83 0.03 4.02
N ILE A 111 -4.51 -0.51 2.84
CA ILE A 111 -5.52 -1.06 1.91
C ILE A 111 -6.03 -2.45 2.35
N THR A 112 -5.26 -3.20 3.14
CA THR A 112 -5.61 -4.57 3.58
C THR A 112 -6.14 -4.63 5.02
N ALA A 113 -5.76 -3.70 5.89
CA ALA A 113 -6.17 -3.66 7.30
C ALA A 113 -7.70 -3.74 7.54
N PRO A 114 -8.57 -3.09 6.73
CA PRO A 114 -10.01 -3.25 6.90
C PRO A 114 -10.50 -4.70 6.68
N ALA A 115 -9.88 -5.44 5.77
CA ALA A 115 -10.24 -6.81 5.45
C ALA A 115 -9.70 -7.83 6.47
N LEU A 116 -8.66 -7.46 7.22
CA LEU A 116 -8.01 -8.31 8.23
C LEU A 116 -8.61 -8.17 9.64
N ARG A 117 -9.61 -7.29 9.84
CA ARG A 117 -10.29 -7.20 11.14
C ARG A 117 -11.04 -8.52 11.40
N PRO A 118 -10.71 -9.25 12.49
CA PRO A 118 -11.47 -10.42 12.87
C PRO A 118 -12.94 -10.01 13.02
N ALA A 119 -13.85 -10.77 12.41
CA ALA A 119 -15.25 -10.72 12.80
C ALA A 119 -15.25 -10.87 14.32
N ARG A 120 -15.74 -9.86 15.03
CA ARG A 120 -15.92 -9.96 16.48
C ARG A 120 -16.67 -11.27 16.69
N ALA A 121 -16.06 -12.23 17.38
CA ALA A 121 -16.79 -13.42 17.79
C ALA A 121 -17.96 -12.90 18.61
N ASP A 122 -19.16 -13.00 18.07
CA ASP A 122 -20.36 -12.71 18.85
C ASP A 122 -20.28 -13.59 20.09
N PRO A 123 -20.41 -13.02 21.30
CA PRO A 123 -20.44 -13.84 22.50
C PRO A 123 -21.59 -14.83 22.33
N VAL A 124 -21.24 -16.12 22.27
CA VAL A 124 -22.20 -17.21 22.19
C VAL A 124 -23.11 -17.10 23.43
N PRO A 125 -24.44 -17.01 23.25
CA PRO A 125 -25.40 -16.84 24.34
C PRO A 125 -25.45 -18.04 25.30
#